data_AF-A0A8I0P773-F1
#
_entry.id   AF-A0A8I0P773-F1
#
_cell.length_a   1.000
_cell.length_b   1.000
_cell.length_c   1.000
_cell.angle_alpha   90.00
_cell.angle_beta   90.00
_cell.angle_gamma   90.00
#
_symmetry.space_group_name_H-M   'P 1'
#
loop_
_entity.id
_entity.type
_entity.pdbx_description
1 polymer ?
#
loop_
_entity_poly.entity_id
_entity_poly.type
_entity_poly.pdbx_seq_one_letter_code
_entity_poly.pdbx_strand_id
1 'polypeptide(L)'
;MGIHPDTTDPLPGISVPPGTILGYRADGRPIHVIAGAAETDDEPDIEVEPDDDPEPEPEADPEPEPDDKPKPKPPAKKDDPKPGDDDYEPPSKTEWARTQAALKKANDDAKRHRLRNKELEDKARGDESDHEKALREAREEGERKYRAPLVQTAARSALVEAGALAFLSDEKEPESQAAREKGESRLKRLLKLVDTDALDIDDDGSVSGLDAAVDELRRDYPELFSAPARKPKARPTGAPRPAAVEKPKSTAEIHANRILGKA
;
A
#
# COMPACT_ATOMS: atom_id res chain seq x y z
N MET A 1 -17.45 -60.34 -25.45
CA MET A 1 -15.98 -60.21 -25.46
C MET A 1 -15.67 -58.73 -25.26
N GLY A 2 -15.34 -58.33 -24.03
CA GLY A 2 -14.99 -56.95 -23.69
C GLY A 2 -13.47 -56.81 -23.67
N ILE A 3 -12.94 -55.82 -24.39
CA ILE A 3 -11.53 -55.49 -24.41
C ILE A 3 -11.30 -54.54 -23.24
N HIS A 4 -10.76 -55.06 -22.13
CA HIS A 4 -10.27 -54.22 -21.03
C HIS A 4 -8.87 -53.74 -21.41
N PRO A 5 -8.59 -52.43 -21.46
CA PRO A 5 -7.23 -51.93 -21.58
C PRO A 5 -6.53 -52.10 -20.21
N ASP A 6 -5.60 -53.05 -20.13
CA ASP A 6 -4.69 -53.21 -19.00
C ASP A 6 -3.88 -51.93 -18.82
N THR A 7 -4.21 -51.17 -17.76
CA THR A 7 -3.57 -49.91 -17.38
C THR A 7 -2.43 -50.20 -16.40
N THR A 8 -1.50 -51.06 -16.82
CA THR A 8 -0.42 -51.56 -15.95
C THR A 8 0.97 -51.46 -16.59
N ASP A 9 1.12 -50.70 -17.67
CA ASP A 9 2.44 -50.34 -18.19
C ASP A 9 2.92 -49.05 -17.51
N PRO A 10 4.00 -49.09 -16.70
CA PRO A 10 4.63 -47.88 -16.20
C PRO A 10 5.12 -47.06 -17.39
N LEU A 11 4.62 -45.84 -17.52
CA LEU A 11 5.04 -44.91 -18.56
C LEU A 11 6.58 -44.84 -18.55
N PRO A 12 7.26 -44.99 -19.70
CA PRO A 12 8.70 -44.86 -19.76
C PRO A 12 9.06 -43.47 -19.23
N GLY A 13 9.75 -43.44 -18.09
CA GLY A 13 10.16 -42.20 -17.44
C GLY A 13 10.86 -41.33 -18.48
N ILE A 14 10.30 -40.13 -18.70
CA ILE A 14 10.80 -39.15 -19.67
C ILE A 14 12.05 -38.51 -19.03
N SER A 15 13.09 -39.32 -18.88
CA SER A 15 14.42 -38.92 -18.47
C SER A 15 15.09 -38.29 -19.68
N VAL A 16 14.84 -37.00 -19.87
CA VAL A 16 15.56 -36.21 -20.86
C VAL A 16 16.91 -35.84 -20.23
N PRO A 17 18.05 -36.05 -20.92
CA PRO A 17 19.36 -35.77 -20.34
C PRO A 17 19.50 -34.29 -19.91
N PRO A 18 20.25 -34.03 -18.82
CA PRO A 18 20.43 -32.68 -18.30
C PRO A 18 21.03 -31.77 -19.37
N GLY A 19 20.45 -30.57 -19.51
CA GLY A 19 20.85 -29.58 -20.52
C GLY A 19 20.04 -29.61 -21.81
N THR A 20 19.05 -30.50 -21.95
CA THR A 20 18.20 -30.51 -23.15
C THR A 20 17.35 -29.24 -23.24
N ILE A 21 17.44 -28.58 -24.41
CA ILE A 21 16.70 -27.36 -24.72
C ILE A 21 15.32 -27.77 -25.25
N LEU A 22 14.27 -27.45 -24.50
CA LEU A 22 12.89 -27.71 -24.92
C LEU A 22 12.43 -26.75 -26.03
N GLY A 23 13.02 -25.56 -26.06
CA GLY A 23 12.71 -24.53 -27.04
C GLY A 23 13.40 -23.21 -26.71
N TYR A 24 13.06 -22.17 -27.45
CA TYR A 24 13.57 -20.82 -27.25
C TYR A 24 12.41 -19.86 -26.98
N ARG A 25 12.59 -18.92 -26.07
CA ARG A 25 11.65 -17.81 -25.85
C ARG A 25 11.72 -16.80 -27.00
N ALA A 26 10.74 -15.89 -27.08
CA ALA A 26 10.70 -14.84 -28.11
C ALA A 26 11.92 -13.89 -28.09
N ASP A 27 12.63 -13.83 -26.96
CA ASP A 27 13.88 -13.08 -26.77
C ASP A 27 15.14 -13.87 -27.18
N GLY A 28 14.99 -15.10 -27.68
CA GLY A 28 16.07 -15.97 -28.13
C GLY A 28 16.76 -16.78 -27.02
N ARG A 29 16.29 -16.73 -25.76
CA ARG A 29 16.90 -17.50 -24.66
C ARG A 29 16.40 -18.95 -24.64
N PRO A 30 17.28 -19.96 -24.47
CA PRO A 30 16.88 -21.35 -24.39
C PRO A 30 16.10 -21.65 -23.10
N ILE A 31 15.09 -22.49 -23.21
CA ILE A 31 14.30 -23.01 -22.09
C ILE A 31 14.83 -24.42 -21.76
N HIS A 32 15.37 -24.57 -20.56
CA HIS A 32 15.86 -25.85 -20.05
C HIS A 32 14.83 -26.51 -19.14
N VAL A 33 14.81 -27.85 -19.10
CA VAL A 33 14.05 -28.60 -18.08
C VAL A 33 14.71 -28.33 -16.73
N ILE A 34 13.98 -27.68 -15.82
CA ILE A 34 14.40 -27.58 -14.42
C ILE A 34 14.01 -28.90 -13.78
N ALA A 35 14.94 -29.86 -13.77
CA ALA A 35 14.79 -31.12 -13.05
C ALA A 35 14.82 -30.79 -11.55
N GLY A 36 13.64 -30.53 -11.00
CA GLY A 36 13.46 -30.11 -9.62
C GLY A 36 12.08 -30.53 -9.12
N ALA A 37 11.77 -31.82 -9.18
CA ALA A 37 10.91 -32.41 -8.18
C ALA A 37 11.78 -32.52 -6.92
N ALA A 38 11.51 -31.68 -5.93
CA ALA A 38 12.10 -31.79 -4.61
C ALA A 38 11.58 -33.09 -3.97
N GLU A 39 12.37 -34.16 -4.06
CA GLU A 39 12.27 -35.30 -3.15
C GLU A 39 12.78 -34.82 -1.78
N THR A 40 11.93 -34.14 -1.03
CA THR A 40 12.03 -34.08 0.43
C THR A 40 10.87 -34.90 0.97
N ASP A 41 11.08 -36.21 0.95
CA ASP A 41 10.31 -37.22 1.70
C ASP A 41 10.90 -37.30 3.13
N ASP A 42 11.04 -36.13 3.76
CA ASP A 42 11.26 -36.00 5.20
C ASP A 42 9.94 -35.46 5.74
N GLU A 43 9.05 -36.37 6.14
CA GLU A 43 7.90 -36.04 6.97
C GLU A 43 8.41 -35.31 8.21
N PRO A 44 8.09 -34.03 8.44
CA PRO A 44 8.28 -33.47 9.76
C PRO A 44 7.26 -34.16 10.67
N ASP A 45 7.77 -34.97 11.60
CA ASP A 45 7.03 -35.49 12.75
C ASP A 45 6.59 -34.30 13.60
N ILE A 46 5.47 -33.69 13.21
CA ILE A 46 4.79 -32.65 13.97
C ILE A 46 4.07 -33.40 15.09
N GLU A 47 4.77 -33.54 16.22
CA GLU A 47 4.14 -33.79 17.51
C GLU A 47 3.15 -32.63 17.76
N VAL A 48 1.88 -32.88 17.44
CA VAL A 48 0.77 -32.04 17.87
C VAL A 48 0.67 -32.21 19.39
N GLU A 49 1.30 -31.32 20.14
CA GLU A 49 0.98 -31.13 21.55
C GLU A 49 -0.54 -30.85 21.66
N PRO A 50 -1.27 -31.54 22.54
CA PRO A 50 -2.66 -31.25 22.77
C PRO A 50 -2.77 -29.85 23.37
N ASP A 51 -3.27 -28.91 22.57
CA ASP A 51 -3.62 -27.55 22.99
C ASP A 51 -4.55 -27.64 24.20
N ASP A 52 -4.06 -27.13 25.32
CA ASP A 52 -4.79 -26.94 26.57
C ASP A 52 -5.95 -25.99 26.28
N ASP A 53 -7.17 -26.51 26.43
CA ASP A 53 -8.45 -25.83 26.23
C ASP A 53 -8.50 -24.54 27.09
N PRO A 54 -8.39 -23.32 26.50
CA PRO A 54 -8.46 -22.11 27.29
C PRO A 54 -9.90 -21.93 27.79
N GLU A 55 -10.07 -22.01 29.11
CA GLU A 55 -11.31 -21.68 29.80
C GLU A 55 -11.90 -20.36 29.25
N PRO A 56 -13.21 -20.31 28.95
CA PRO A 56 -13.83 -19.11 28.42
C PRO A 56 -13.74 -17.97 29.43
N GLU A 57 -12.93 -16.95 29.12
CA GLU A 57 -12.91 -15.70 29.89
C GLU A 57 -14.31 -15.06 29.88
N PRO A 58 -14.78 -14.54 31.02
CA PRO A 58 -16.10 -13.93 31.13
C PRO A 58 -16.21 -12.69 30.24
N GLU A 59 -17.24 -12.69 29.39
CA GLU A 59 -17.60 -11.56 28.52
C GLU A 59 -17.68 -10.25 29.31
N ALA A 60 -16.73 -9.35 29.05
CA ALA A 60 -16.76 -7.99 29.54
C ALA A 60 -17.89 -7.22 28.83
N ASP A 61 -18.82 -6.72 29.64
CA ASP A 61 -19.88 -5.79 29.27
C ASP A 61 -19.29 -4.59 28.51
N PRO A 62 -19.66 -4.34 27.24
CA PRO A 62 -19.11 -3.22 26.49
C PRO A 62 -19.65 -1.90 27.05
N GLU A 63 -18.81 -1.23 27.85
CA GLU A 63 -18.98 0.20 28.15
C GLU A 63 -19.07 0.97 26.83
N PRO A 64 -20.06 1.87 26.66
CA PRO A 64 -20.18 2.68 25.46
C PRO A 64 -19.00 3.67 25.39
N GLU A 65 -18.04 3.40 24.50
CA GLU A 65 -16.98 4.34 24.18
C GLU A 65 -17.59 5.67 23.67
N PRO A 66 -17.12 6.83 24.17
CA PRO A 66 -17.51 8.11 23.63
C PRO A 66 -16.90 8.28 22.24
N ASP A 67 -17.77 8.33 21.24
CA ASP A 67 -17.51 8.55 19.81
C ASP A 67 -16.85 9.94 19.59
N ASP A 68 -15.55 10.04 19.86
CA ASP A 68 -14.72 11.25 19.67
C ASP A 68 -14.31 11.36 18.18
N LYS A 69 -15.33 11.53 17.32
CA LYS A 69 -15.13 11.79 15.90
C LYS A 69 -14.35 13.09 15.70
N PRO A 70 -13.29 13.10 14.86
CA PRO A 70 -12.58 14.32 14.52
C PRO A 70 -13.53 15.32 13.84
N LYS A 71 -13.63 16.52 14.42
CA LYS A 71 -14.42 17.63 13.87
C LYS A 71 -14.03 17.88 12.41
N PRO A 72 -14.96 17.76 11.45
CA PRO A 72 -14.68 18.06 10.05
C PRO A 72 -14.26 19.53 9.90
N LYS A 73 -13.18 19.76 9.13
CA LYS A 73 -12.74 21.10 8.74
C LYS A 73 -13.91 21.84 8.08
N PRO A 74 -14.15 23.13 8.41
CA PRO A 74 -15.25 23.89 7.83
C PRO A 74 -15.08 23.97 6.30
N PRO A 75 -16.13 23.64 5.53
CA PRO A 75 -16.08 23.76 4.07
C PRO A 75 -15.81 25.21 3.68
N ALA A 76 -15.00 25.39 2.63
CA ALA A 76 -14.70 26.69 2.05
C ALA A 76 -16.00 27.45 1.75
N LYS A 77 -16.04 28.71 2.20
CA LYS A 77 -17.15 29.66 2.05
C LYS A 77 -17.72 29.62 0.63
N LYS A 78 -18.85 28.94 0.46
CA LYS A 78 -19.78 29.20 -0.65
C LYS A 78 -20.56 30.45 -0.28
N ASP A 79 -20.71 31.34 -1.24
CA ASP A 79 -21.39 32.63 -1.13
C ASP A 79 -22.62 32.57 -0.23
N ASP A 80 -22.58 33.36 0.85
CA ASP A 80 -23.68 33.48 1.81
C ASP A 80 -24.97 33.84 1.04
N PRO A 81 -26.00 32.96 1.04
CA PRO A 81 -27.31 33.39 0.59
C PRO A 81 -27.73 34.57 1.48
N LYS A 82 -28.11 35.67 0.84
CA LYS A 82 -28.57 36.88 1.54
C LYS A 82 -29.60 36.49 2.61
N PRO A 83 -29.50 37.03 3.84
CA PRO A 83 -30.49 36.83 4.87
C PRO A 83 -31.77 37.55 4.43
N GLY A 84 -32.63 36.84 3.71
CA GLY A 84 -34.04 37.15 3.58
C GLY A 84 -34.77 36.38 4.67
N ASP A 85 -35.68 37.06 5.35
CA ASP A 85 -36.53 36.65 6.49
C ASP A 85 -37.24 35.29 6.30
N ASP A 86 -36.53 34.18 6.32
CA ASP A 86 -37.10 32.87 6.62
C ASP A 86 -37.16 32.77 8.16
N ASP A 87 -38.21 33.35 8.74
CA ASP A 87 -38.57 33.21 10.15
C ASP A 87 -38.69 31.71 10.47
N TYR A 88 -37.60 31.14 10.98
CA TYR A 88 -37.58 29.76 11.43
C TYR A 88 -38.47 29.63 12.66
N GLU A 89 -39.71 29.19 12.44
CA GLU A 89 -40.60 28.80 13.52
C GLU A 89 -40.15 27.43 14.06
N PRO A 90 -39.73 27.34 15.34
CA PRO A 90 -39.36 26.06 15.91
C PRO A 90 -40.57 25.13 15.92
N PRO A 91 -40.39 23.82 15.69
CA PRO A 91 -41.48 22.85 15.74
C PRO A 91 -42.26 22.97 17.05
N SER A 92 -43.60 22.88 16.95
CA SER A 92 -44.44 22.91 18.14
C SER A 92 -44.04 21.79 19.10
N LYS A 93 -44.24 21.98 20.41
CA LYS A 93 -43.88 20.96 21.44
C LYS A 93 -44.49 19.59 21.13
N THR A 94 -45.68 19.57 20.53
CA THR A 94 -46.37 18.34 20.11
C THR A 94 -45.72 17.67 18.90
N GLU A 95 -45.24 18.44 17.92
CA GLU A 95 -44.48 17.90 16.79
C GLU A 95 -43.13 17.38 17.24
N TRP A 96 -42.45 18.09 18.13
CA TRP A 96 -41.20 17.64 18.74
C TRP A 96 -41.35 16.33 19.51
N ALA A 97 -42.42 16.19 20.30
CA ALA A 97 -42.69 14.93 21.01
C ALA A 97 -42.96 13.78 20.03
N ARG A 98 -43.65 14.04 18.91
CA ARG A 98 -43.90 13.04 17.86
C ARG A 98 -42.61 12.61 17.15
N THR A 99 -41.74 13.56 16.80
CA THR A 99 -40.46 13.24 16.14
C THR A 99 -39.54 12.45 17.06
N GLN A 100 -39.47 12.80 18.34
CA GLN A 100 -38.69 12.04 19.34
C GLN A 100 -39.24 10.63 19.55
N ALA A 101 -40.56 10.47 19.65
CA ALA A 101 -41.19 9.15 19.75
C ALA A 101 -40.96 8.30 18.50
N ALA A 102 -41.04 8.90 17.31
CA ALA A 102 -40.73 8.23 16.04
C ALA A 102 -39.26 7.81 15.96
N LEU A 103 -38.33 8.67 16.37
CA LEU A 103 -36.90 8.38 16.40
C LEU A 103 -36.57 7.25 17.38
N LYS A 104 -37.16 7.27 18.58
CA LYS A 104 -37.01 6.17 19.54
C LYS A 104 -37.52 4.85 18.98
N LYS A 105 -38.72 4.85 18.37
CA LYS A 105 -39.29 3.66 17.74
C LYS A 105 -38.40 3.13 16.60
N ALA A 106 -37.87 4.01 15.76
CA ALA A 106 -36.97 3.64 14.67
C ALA A 106 -35.66 3.04 15.22
N ASN A 107 -35.11 3.59 16.29
CA ASN A 107 -33.91 3.05 16.94
C ASN A 107 -34.16 1.68 17.59
N ASP A 108 -35.30 1.51 18.27
CA ASP A 108 -35.69 0.22 18.86
C ASP A 108 -35.91 -0.86 17.77
N ASP A 109 -36.50 -0.47 16.65
CA ASP A 109 -36.71 -1.36 15.49
C ASP A 109 -35.39 -1.73 14.81
N ALA A 110 -34.51 -0.75 14.58
CA ALA A 110 -33.16 -0.98 14.07
C ALA A 110 -32.36 -1.91 14.99
N LYS A 111 -32.48 -1.77 16.31
CA LYS A 111 -31.84 -2.67 17.28
C LYS A 111 -32.38 -4.10 17.15
N ARG A 112 -33.70 -4.28 17.04
CA ARG A 112 -34.31 -5.60 16.81
C ARG A 112 -33.85 -6.23 15.51
N HIS A 113 -33.74 -5.43 14.44
CA HIS A 113 -33.22 -5.91 13.16
C HIS A 113 -31.76 -6.35 13.24
N ARG A 114 -30.89 -5.60 13.94
CA ARG A 114 -29.49 -6.00 14.18
C ARG A 114 -29.40 -7.32 14.94
N LEU A 115 -30.19 -7.47 16.01
CA LEU A 115 -30.21 -8.70 16.80
C LEU A 115 -30.72 -9.90 15.99
N ARG A 116 -31.79 -9.70 15.20
CA ARG A 116 -32.33 -10.76 14.34
C ARG A 116 -31.35 -11.16 13.23
N ASN A 117 -30.65 -10.21 12.62
CA ASN A 117 -29.63 -10.50 11.62
C ASN A 117 -28.46 -11.28 12.25
N LYS A 118 -27.99 -10.85 13.42
CA LYS A 118 -26.96 -11.58 14.17
C LYS A 118 -27.40 -13.01 14.50
N GLU A 119 -28.64 -13.20 14.96
CA GLU A 119 -29.19 -14.53 15.23
C GLU A 119 -29.30 -15.39 13.96
N LEU A 120 -29.65 -14.81 12.82
CA LEU A 120 -29.67 -15.51 11.53
C LEU A 120 -28.28 -15.88 11.04
N GLU A 121 -27.29 -15.01 11.24
CA GLU A 121 -25.87 -15.29 10.92
C GLU A 121 -25.31 -16.39 11.83
N ASP A 122 -25.57 -16.33 13.13
CA ASP A 122 -25.13 -17.34 14.09
C ASP A 122 -25.83 -18.68 13.85
N LYS A 123 -27.10 -18.67 13.47
CA LYS A 123 -27.83 -19.89 13.08
C LYS A 123 -27.28 -20.47 11.77
N ALA A 124 -27.02 -19.64 10.77
CA ALA A 124 -26.37 -20.07 9.54
C ALA A 124 -24.99 -20.69 9.84
N ARG A 125 -24.22 -20.07 10.75
CA ARG A 125 -22.93 -20.61 11.21
C ARG A 125 -23.06 -21.95 11.94
N GLY A 126 -24.14 -22.16 12.68
CA GLY A 126 -24.42 -23.41 13.39
C GLY A 126 -24.94 -24.55 12.51
N ASP A 127 -25.61 -24.23 11.40
CA ASP A 127 -26.16 -25.20 10.46
C ASP A 127 -25.13 -25.64 9.38
N GLU A 128 -23.94 -25.03 9.35
CA GLU A 128 -22.84 -25.39 8.46
C GLU A 128 -22.21 -26.73 8.84
N SER A 129 -21.94 -27.57 7.84
CA SER A 129 -21.23 -28.82 8.07
C SER A 129 -19.77 -28.55 8.50
N ASP A 130 -19.18 -29.44 9.30
CA ASP A 130 -17.77 -29.35 9.71
C ASP A 130 -16.83 -29.17 8.51
N HIS A 131 -17.19 -29.73 7.36
CA HIS A 131 -16.45 -29.58 6.10
C HIS A 131 -16.52 -28.15 5.53
N GLU A 132 -17.69 -27.51 5.54
CA GLU A 132 -17.86 -26.13 5.08
C GLU A 132 -17.20 -25.13 6.04
N LYS A 133 -17.26 -25.41 7.35
CA LYS A 133 -16.53 -24.63 8.36
C LYS A 133 -15.02 -24.70 8.11
N ALA A 134 -14.47 -25.90 7.89
CA ALA A 134 -13.05 -26.08 7.59
C ALA A 134 -12.63 -25.36 6.29
N LEU A 135 -13.46 -25.38 5.25
CA LEU A 135 -13.18 -24.66 4.01
C LEU A 135 -13.20 -23.13 4.18
N ARG A 136 -14.13 -22.59 4.98
CA ARG A 136 -14.17 -21.15 5.28
C ARG A 136 -12.96 -20.73 6.10
N GLU A 137 -12.65 -21.45 7.15
CA GLU A 137 -11.51 -21.14 8.02
C GLU A 137 -10.19 -21.22 7.25
N ALA A 138 -10.01 -22.27 6.42
CA ALA A 138 -8.85 -22.37 5.54
C ALA A 138 -8.76 -21.20 4.54
N ARG A 139 -9.90 -20.72 4.03
CA ARG A 139 -9.95 -19.56 3.14
C ARG A 139 -9.62 -18.26 3.86
N GLU A 140 -10.24 -17.99 5.00
CA GLU A 140 -9.98 -16.80 5.81
C GLU A 140 -8.54 -16.76 6.33
N GLU A 141 -7.99 -17.91 6.73
CA GLU A 141 -6.61 -18.00 7.18
C GLU A 141 -5.63 -17.80 6.02
N GLY A 142 -5.93 -18.37 4.84
CA GLY A 142 -5.20 -18.12 3.60
C GLY A 142 -5.22 -16.62 3.25
N GLU A 143 -6.40 -16.02 3.21
CA GLU A 143 -6.58 -14.60 2.93
C GLU A 143 -5.82 -13.74 3.95
N ARG A 144 -5.87 -14.04 5.25
CA ARG A 144 -5.11 -13.30 6.28
C ARG A 144 -3.60 -13.41 6.07
N LYS A 145 -3.08 -14.60 5.77
CA LYS A 145 -1.64 -14.84 5.55
C LYS A 145 -1.12 -14.11 4.30
N TYR A 146 -1.91 -14.06 3.23
CA TYR A 146 -1.50 -13.45 1.95
C TYR A 146 -1.89 -11.97 1.80
N ARG A 147 -2.92 -11.49 2.52
CA ARG A 147 -3.41 -10.11 2.43
C ARG A 147 -2.33 -9.11 2.83
N ALA A 148 -1.78 -9.27 4.03
CA ALA A 148 -0.78 -8.34 4.56
C ALA A 148 0.45 -8.18 3.63
N PRO A 149 1.11 -9.25 3.14
CA PRO A 149 2.23 -9.08 2.23
C PRO A 149 1.83 -8.52 0.86
N LEU A 150 0.66 -8.88 0.32
CA LEU A 150 0.18 -8.38 -0.97
C LEU A 150 -0.15 -6.88 -0.92
N VAL A 151 -0.88 -6.44 0.11
CA VAL A 151 -1.17 -5.02 0.33
C VAL A 151 0.11 -4.23 0.55
N GLN A 152 1.06 -4.77 1.32
CA GLN A 152 2.35 -4.10 1.54
C GLN A 152 3.18 -3.98 0.27
N THR A 153 3.20 -4.99 -0.61
CA THR A 153 3.97 -4.92 -1.86
C THR A 153 3.33 -3.94 -2.83
N ALA A 154 2.01 -3.96 -2.98
CA ALA A 154 1.26 -3.01 -3.79
C ALA A 154 1.42 -1.56 -3.29
N ALA A 155 1.30 -1.35 -1.97
CA ALA A 155 1.50 -0.03 -1.38
C ALA A 155 2.93 0.49 -1.58
N ARG A 156 3.95 -0.38 -1.51
CA ARG A 156 5.33 0.01 -1.82
C ARG A 156 5.48 0.45 -3.27
N SER A 157 4.94 -0.31 -4.23
CA SER A 157 5.03 0.08 -5.65
C SER A 157 4.33 1.41 -5.91
N ALA A 158 3.12 1.60 -5.38
CA ALA A 158 2.36 2.85 -5.55
C ALA A 158 3.10 4.05 -4.92
N LEU A 159 3.69 3.90 -3.73
CA LEU A 159 4.50 4.97 -3.12
C LEU A 159 5.73 5.31 -3.96
N VAL A 160 6.39 4.31 -4.54
CA VAL A 160 7.54 4.53 -5.44
C VAL A 160 7.10 5.30 -6.69
N GLU A 161 5.98 4.90 -7.31
CA GLU A 161 5.39 5.58 -8.48
C GLU A 161 4.97 7.02 -8.16
N ALA A 162 4.43 7.26 -6.97
CA ALA A 162 4.09 8.60 -6.48
C ALA A 162 5.30 9.49 -6.18
N GLY A 163 6.53 8.96 -6.30
CA GLY A 163 7.75 9.73 -6.12
C GLY A 163 8.29 9.74 -4.69
N ALA A 164 7.91 8.78 -3.83
CA ALA A 164 8.47 8.68 -2.48
C ALA A 164 10.01 8.55 -2.47
N LEU A 165 10.60 8.06 -3.56
CA LEU A 165 12.05 7.94 -3.76
C LEU A 165 12.68 9.13 -4.52
N ALA A 166 11.93 10.20 -4.81
CA ALA A 166 12.45 11.39 -5.51
C ALA A 166 13.61 12.07 -4.77
N PHE A 167 13.81 11.78 -3.48
CA PHE A 167 14.97 12.28 -2.75
C PHE A 167 16.29 11.57 -3.10
N LEU A 168 16.24 10.33 -3.60
CA LEU A 168 17.42 9.54 -3.96
C LEU A 168 18.00 9.95 -5.31
N SER A 169 17.22 10.61 -6.18
CA SER A 169 17.69 11.06 -7.50
C SER A 169 18.79 12.12 -7.43
N ASP A 170 18.93 12.77 -6.27
CA ASP A 170 19.99 13.76 -6.01
C ASP A 170 21.27 13.15 -5.42
N GLU A 171 21.22 11.87 -5.01
CA GLU A 171 22.39 11.17 -4.49
C GLU A 171 23.35 10.84 -5.65
N LYS A 172 24.65 10.98 -5.41
CA LYS A 172 25.67 10.82 -6.46
C LYS A 172 25.66 9.41 -7.09
N GLU A 173 25.24 8.42 -6.30
CA GLU A 173 25.20 7.01 -6.66
C GLU A 173 23.85 6.42 -6.22
N PRO A 174 22.80 6.54 -7.04
CA PRO A 174 21.45 6.08 -6.69
C PRO A 174 21.37 4.56 -6.52
N GLU A 175 22.31 3.82 -7.11
CA GLU A 175 22.40 2.36 -7.00
C GLU A 175 23.25 1.89 -5.81
N SER A 176 23.85 2.81 -5.05
CA SER A 176 24.65 2.45 -3.88
C SER A 176 23.79 1.73 -2.82
N GLN A 177 24.37 0.77 -2.13
CA GLN A 177 23.68 0.03 -1.06
C GLN A 177 23.13 0.99 0.01
N ALA A 178 23.88 2.04 0.35
CA ALA A 178 23.44 3.06 1.30
C ALA A 178 22.22 3.85 0.81
N ALA A 179 22.11 4.14 -0.49
CA ALA A 179 20.93 4.80 -1.08
C ALA A 179 19.69 3.88 -1.00
N ARG A 180 19.87 2.59 -1.30
CA ARG A 180 18.80 1.58 -1.21
C ARG A 180 18.28 1.43 0.21
N GLU A 181 19.17 1.26 1.19
CA GLU A 181 18.80 1.15 2.61
C GLU A 181 18.07 2.41 3.12
N LYS A 182 18.51 3.61 2.72
CA LYS A 182 17.80 4.86 3.04
C LYS A 182 16.40 4.88 2.40
N GLY A 183 16.28 4.50 1.13
CA GLY A 183 15.02 4.37 0.41
C GLY A 183 14.04 3.43 1.11
N GLU A 184 14.49 2.24 1.45
CA GLU A 184 13.69 1.24 2.18
C GLU A 184 13.27 1.74 3.56
N SER A 185 14.18 2.39 4.30
CA SER A 185 13.86 2.95 5.61
C SER A 185 12.78 4.03 5.55
N ARG A 186 12.70 4.77 4.43
CA ARG A 186 11.68 5.80 4.19
C ARG A 186 10.37 5.17 3.74
N LEU A 187 10.41 4.23 2.79
CA LEU A 187 9.24 3.47 2.36
C LEU A 187 8.59 2.76 3.55
N LYS A 188 9.37 2.15 4.45
CA LYS A 188 8.87 1.54 5.69
C LYS A 188 8.19 2.54 6.63
N ARG A 189 8.64 3.80 6.66
CA ARG A 189 7.98 4.86 7.45
C ARG A 189 6.68 5.33 6.79
N LEU A 190 6.66 5.48 5.47
CA LEU A 190 5.45 5.85 4.70
C LEU A 190 4.39 4.76 4.78
N LEU A 191 4.79 3.50 4.68
CA LEU A 191 3.90 2.33 4.86
C LEU A 191 3.18 2.32 6.21
N LYS A 192 3.81 2.83 7.28
CA LYS A 192 3.17 2.94 8.60
C LYS A 192 2.12 4.05 8.69
N LEU A 193 2.11 4.97 7.74
CA LEU A 193 1.13 6.06 7.66
C LEU A 193 -0.04 5.71 6.74
N VAL A 194 0.13 4.71 5.87
CA VAL A 194 -0.96 4.17 5.05
C VAL A 194 -1.76 3.20 5.91
N ASP A 195 -3.06 3.44 6.04
CA ASP A 195 -3.97 2.51 6.69
C ASP A 195 -4.19 1.30 5.77
N THR A 196 -3.48 0.21 6.03
CA THR A 196 -3.54 -1.02 5.23
C THR A 196 -4.80 -1.84 5.47
N ASP A 197 -5.50 -1.59 6.58
CA ASP A 197 -6.69 -2.36 6.96
C ASP A 197 -7.94 -1.85 6.24
N ALA A 198 -7.93 -0.57 5.84
CA ALA A 198 -8.95 0.03 4.98
C ALA A 198 -8.84 -0.33 3.48
N LEU A 199 -7.78 -1.05 3.08
CA LEU A 199 -7.53 -1.46 1.69
C LEU A 199 -8.07 -2.86 1.43
N ASP A 200 -8.83 -3.02 0.35
CA ASP A 200 -9.40 -4.30 -0.05
C ASP A 200 -8.65 -4.90 -1.26
N ILE A 201 -8.61 -6.23 -1.32
CA ILE A 201 -8.01 -6.98 -2.43
C ILE A 201 -9.15 -7.51 -3.29
N ASP A 202 -9.15 -7.13 -4.56
CA ASP A 202 -10.12 -7.59 -5.55
C ASP A 202 -9.77 -9.02 -6.04
N ASP A 203 -10.71 -9.67 -6.73
CA ASP A 203 -10.56 -11.07 -7.22
C ASP A 203 -9.37 -11.27 -8.17
N ASP A 204 -8.85 -10.20 -8.78
CA ASP A 204 -7.69 -10.20 -9.67
C ASP A 204 -6.35 -10.01 -8.91
N GLY A 205 -6.39 -9.82 -7.60
CA GLY A 205 -5.23 -9.51 -6.77
C GLY A 205 -4.81 -8.03 -6.81
N SER A 206 -5.62 -7.15 -7.41
CA SER A 206 -5.42 -5.71 -7.36
C SER A 206 -5.90 -5.15 -6.01
N VAL A 207 -5.24 -4.11 -5.50
CA VAL A 207 -5.62 -3.47 -4.23
C VAL A 207 -6.44 -2.22 -4.51
N SER A 208 -7.73 -2.25 -4.18
CA SER A 208 -8.64 -1.13 -4.38
C SER A 208 -8.47 -0.07 -3.28
N GLY A 209 -8.67 1.21 -3.63
CA GLY A 209 -8.51 2.34 -2.70
C GLY A 209 -7.07 2.82 -2.45
N LEU A 210 -6.06 2.11 -2.98
CA LEU A 210 -4.66 2.43 -2.75
C LEU A 210 -4.25 3.81 -3.29
N ASP A 211 -4.69 4.16 -4.50
CA ASP A 211 -4.38 5.45 -5.13
C ASP A 211 -4.90 6.63 -4.30
N ALA A 212 -6.12 6.50 -3.77
CA ALA A 212 -6.73 7.52 -2.93
C ALA A 212 -5.96 7.69 -1.60
N ALA A 213 -5.52 6.58 -0.99
CA ALA A 213 -4.71 6.63 0.22
C ALA A 213 -3.34 7.29 -0.03
N VAL A 214 -2.70 7.01 -1.17
CA VAL A 214 -1.43 7.64 -1.56
C VAL A 214 -1.61 9.13 -1.87
N ASP A 215 -2.70 9.52 -2.53
CA ASP A 215 -3.02 10.92 -2.81
C ASP A 215 -3.34 11.71 -1.53
N GLU A 216 -4.03 11.11 -0.57
CA GLU A 216 -4.23 11.68 0.76
C GLU A 216 -2.89 11.87 1.49
N LEU A 217 -2.03 10.86 1.46
CA LEU A 217 -0.68 10.95 2.03
C LEU A 217 0.13 12.09 1.40
N ARG A 218 0.01 12.26 0.08
CA ARG A 218 0.69 13.31 -0.68
C ARG A 218 0.14 14.69 -0.37
N ARG A 219 -1.16 14.80 -0.13
CA ARG A 219 -1.83 16.05 0.27
C ARG A 219 -1.41 16.47 1.67
N ASP A 220 -1.32 15.51 2.59
CA ASP A 220 -1.08 15.78 4.01
C ASP A 220 0.42 15.94 4.31
N TYR A 221 1.29 15.27 3.54
CA TYR A 221 2.75 15.28 3.70
C TYR A 221 3.50 15.49 2.37
N PRO A 222 3.31 16.63 1.68
CA PRO A 222 3.93 16.88 0.36
C PRO A 222 5.47 16.90 0.39
N GLU A 223 6.06 17.22 1.54
CA GLU A 223 7.51 17.17 1.76
C GLU A 223 8.10 15.75 1.67
N LEU A 224 7.26 14.73 1.87
CA LEU A 224 7.67 13.33 1.76
C LEU A 224 7.75 12.85 0.30
N PHE A 225 7.21 13.61 -0.66
CA PHE A 225 7.24 13.28 -2.09
C PHE A 225 8.06 14.28 -2.91
N SER A 226 8.39 15.43 -2.34
CA SER A 226 9.21 16.45 -3.01
C SER A 226 10.70 16.11 -2.93
N ALA A 227 11.40 16.21 -4.05
CA ALA A 227 12.86 16.16 -4.04
C ALA A 227 13.40 17.30 -3.14
N PRO A 228 14.37 17.02 -2.25
CA PRO A 228 14.92 18.04 -1.38
C PRO A 228 15.50 19.15 -2.25
N ALA A 229 15.08 20.39 -2.02
CA ALA A 229 15.59 21.52 -2.78
C ALA A 229 17.12 21.53 -2.69
N ARG A 230 17.79 21.36 -3.84
CA ARG A 230 19.25 21.40 -3.92
C ARG A 230 19.72 22.73 -3.35
N LYS A 231 20.28 22.71 -2.14
CA LYS A 231 20.90 23.91 -1.56
C LYS A 231 21.94 24.37 -2.58
N PRO A 232 21.82 25.59 -3.13
CA PRO A 232 22.77 26.07 -4.12
C PRO A 232 24.16 25.98 -3.48
N LYS A 233 25.05 25.19 -4.08
CA LYS A 233 26.44 25.09 -3.63
C LYS A 233 26.93 26.53 -3.53
N ALA A 234 27.35 26.96 -2.34
CA ALA A 234 27.87 28.29 -2.12
C ALA A 234 28.93 28.50 -3.20
N ARG A 235 28.64 29.43 -4.13
CA ARG A 235 29.64 29.80 -5.13
C ARG A 235 30.87 30.21 -4.32
N PRO A 236 32.08 29.74 -4.67
CA PRO A 236 33.29 30.15 -3.98
C PRO A 236 33.50 31.65 -4.25
N THR A 237 32.82 32.51 -3.50
CA THR A 237 32.88 33.97 -3.60
C THR A 237 33.99 34.55 -2.73
N GLY A 238 34.79 33.70 -2.07
CA GLY A 238 35.85 34.11 -1.13
C GLY A 238 37.26 33.67 -1.49
N ALA A 239 37.46 32.83 -2.51
CA ALA A 239 38.82 32.55 -2.98
C ALA A 239 39.28 33.75 -3.81
N PRO A 240 40.43 34.39 -3.50
CA PRO A 240 40.98 35.46 -4.31
C PRO A 240 41.13 34.91 -5.73
N ARG A 241 40.39 35.51 -6.67
CA ARG A 241 40.52 35.20 -8.09
C ARG A 241 42.02 35.29 -8.40
N PRO A 242 42.68 34.24 -8.90
CA PRO A 242 44.08 34.36 -9.31
C PRO A 242 44.15 35.56 -10.27
N ALA A 243 45.14 36.42 -10.05
CA ALA A 243 45.34 37.62 -10.86
C ALA A 243 45.23 37.21 -12.33
N ALA A 244 44.34 37.88 -13.07
CA ALA A 244 44.05 37.53 -14.44
C ALA A 244 45.37 37.43 -15.20
N VAL A 245 45.69 36.25 -15.73
CA VAL A 245 46.85 36.08 -16.61
C VAL A 245 46.69 37.11 -17.71
N GLU A 246 47.62 38.06 -17.77
CA GLU A 246 47.57 39.16 -18.71
C GLU A 246 47.39 38.56 -20.11
N LYS A 247 46.24 38.85 -20.72
CA LYS A 247 46.00 38.43 -22.10
C LYS A 247 47.12 39.05 -22.94
N PRO A 248 47.75 38.29 -23.86
CA PRO A 248 48.73 38.86 -24.75
C PRO A 248 48.11 40.08 -25.43
N LYS A 249 48.80 41.22 -25.33
CA LYS A 249 48.33 42.51 -25.87
C LYS A 249 47.90 42.30 -27.31
N SER A 250 46.70 42.77 -27.64
CA SER A 250 46.20 42.68 -29.01
C SER A 250 47.17 43.38 -29.96
N THR A 251 47.31 42.90 -31.20
CA THR A 251 48.10 43.57 -32.24
C THR A 251 47.70 45.04 -32.39
N ALA A 252 46.42 45.37 -32.19
CA ALA A 252 45.92 46.74 -32.17
C ALA A 252 46.46 47.56 -30.99
N GLU A 253 46.57 46.99 -29.79
CA GLU A 253 47.14 47.67 -28.62
C GLU A 253 48.65 47.86 -28.74
N ILE A 254 49.34 46.89 -29.36
CA ILE A 254 50.78 47.01 -29.66
C ILE A 254 51.01 48.18 -30.61
N HIS A 255 50.18 48.30 -31.66
CA HIS A 255 50.30 49.39 -32.62
C HIS A 255 49.91 50.76 -32.03
N ALA A 256 48.86 50.80 -31.21
CA ALA A 256 48.41 52.01 -30.54
C ALA A 256 49.45 52.54 -29.54
N ASN A 257 50.09 51.66 -28.75
CA ASN A 257 51.16 52.07 -27.82
C ASN A 257 52.39 52.60 -28.56
N ARG A 258 52.70 52.05 -29.74
CA ARG A 258 53.78 52.54 -30.59
C ARG A 258 53.51 53.95 -31.12
N ILE A 259 52.26 54.25 -31.49
CA ILE A 259 51.85 55.57 -32.00
C ILE A 259 51.75 56.59 -30.85
N LEU A 260 51.30 56.17 -29.66
CA LEU A 260 51.14 57.03 -28.49
C LEU A 260 52.44 57.30 -27.72
N GLY A 261 53.58 56.79 -28.18
CA GLY A 261 54.89 57.00 -27.53
C GLY A 261 55.00 56.37 -26.13
N LYS A 262 54.12 55.42 -25.80
CA LYS A 262 54.13 54.66 -24.56
C LYS A 262 54.89 53.36 -24.80
N ALA A 263 56.21 53.47 -24.97
CA ALA A 263 57.13 52.33 -25.03
C ALA A 263 58.12 52.43 -23.87
#